data_AF-A0A101HB38-F1
#
_entry.id   AF-A0A101HB38-F1
#
_cell.length_a   1.000
_cell.length_b   1.000
_cell.length_c   1.000
_cell.angle_alpha   90.00
_cell.angle_beta   90.00
_cell.angle_gamma   90.00
#
_symmetry.space_group_name_H-M   'P 1'
#
loop_
_entity.id
_entity.type
_entity.pdbx_description
1 polymer ?
#
loop_
_entity_poly.entity_id
_entity_poly.type
_entity_poly.pdbx_seq_one_letter_code
_entity_poly.pdbx_strand_id
1 'polypeptide(L)' 'MHKLRELNIITDDETNPKCVIETISTDVAIFRDVSAKFAQTEGEGDKNLVCWRNTRIRFSSEDMKTVGLVFI' A
#
# COMPACT_ATOMS: atom_id res chain seq x y z
N MET A 1 10.10 8.17 3.00
CA MET A 1 8.78 8.81 2.81
C MET A 1 8.81 9.52 1.46
N HIS A 2 7.83 9.29 0.61
CA HIS A 2 7.73 9.97 -0.68
C HIS A 2 7.57 11.49 -0.50
N LYS A 3 8.12 12.27 -1.43
CA LYS A 3 7.98 13.73 -1.40
C LYS A 3 6.73 14.14 -2.18
N LEU A 4 6.09 15.24 -1.77
CA LEU A 4 5.03 15.84 -2.58
C LEU A 4 5.60 16.26 -3.95
N ARG A 5 4.80 16.05 -5.00
CA ARG A 5 5.16 16.30 -6.40
C ARG A 5 6.29 15.38 -6.92
N GLU A 6 6.64 14.33 -6.19
CA GLU A 6 7.57 13.30 -6.68
C GLU A 6 6.92 12.48 -7.80
N LEU A 7 7.66 12.29 -8.90
CA LEU A 7 7.26 11.47 -10.04
C LEU A 7 7.87 10.07 -9.92
N ASN A 8 7.04 9.04 -10.07
CA ASN A 8 7.47 7.64 -10.01
C ASN A 8 7.07 6.91 -11.30
N ILE A 9 7.99 6.14 -11.87
CA ILE A 9 7.69 5.23 -12.99
C ILE A 9 7.19 3.92 -12.39
N ILE A 10 6.01 3.48 -12.80
CA ILE A 10 5.44 2.18 -12.42
C ILE A 10 5.80 1.16 -13.48
N THR A 11 6.34 0.02 -13.05
CA THR A 11 6.69 -1.11 -13.92
C THR A 11 5.82 -2.32 -13.63
N ASP A 12 5.77 -3.28 -14.56
CA ASP A 12 5.35 -4.65 -14.23
C ASP A 12 6.47 -5.46 -13.55
N ASP A 13 6.21 -6.73 -13.31
CA ASP A 13 7.12 -7.71 -12.72
C ASP A 13 8.33 -8.03 -13.62
N GLU A 14 8.20 -7.82 -14.92
CA GLU A 14 9.30 -7.90 -15.89
C GLU A 14 10.05 -6.56 -16.07
N THR A 15 9.81 -5.56 -15.20
CA THR A 15 10.42 -4.21 -15.23
C THR A 15 10.08 -3.36 -16.46
N ASN A 16 9.04 -3.70 -17.23
CA ASN A 16 8.57 -2.87 -18.33
C ASN A 16 7.76 -1.67 -17.81
N PRO A 17 8.03 -0.43 -18.23
CA PRO A 17 7.30 0.74 -17.76
C PRO A 17 5.84 0.75 -18.25
N LYS A 18 4.92 1.09 -17.35
CA LYS A 18 3.46 1.16 -17.61
C LYS A 18 2.90 2.57 -17.53
N CYS A 19 3.31 3.35 -16.53
CA CYS A 19 2.87 4.74 -16.38
C CYS A 19 3.82 5.55 -15.50
N VAL A 20 3.58 6.87 -15.45
CA VAL A 20 4.20 7.77 -14.47
C VAL A 20 3.10 8.29 -13.56
N ILE A 21 3.32 8.24 -12.25
CA ILE A 21 2.42 8.80 -11.23
C ILE A 21 3.08 9.95 -10.48
N GLU A 22 2.26 10.87 -9.98
CA GLU A 22 2.70 11.99 -9.15
C GLU A 22 2.09 11.89 -7.75
N THR A 23 2.93 12.00 -6.70
CA THR A 23 2.46 12.04 -5.32
C THR A 23 1.81 13.40 -5.02
N ILE A 24 0.48 13.41 -4.83
CA ILE A 24 -0.28 14.65 -4.59
C ILE A 24 -0.57 14.93 -3.11
N SER A 25 -0.51 13.91 -2.26
CA SER A 25 -0.75 13.99 -0.81
C SER A 25 0.00 12.88 -0.07
N THR A 26 0.32 13.10 1.19
CA THR A 26 0.95 12.11 2.07
C THR A 26 0.39 12.26 3.48
N ASP A 27 -0.02 11.15 4.09
CA ASP A 27 -0.55 11.11 5.45
C ASP A 27 0.05 9.93 6.23
N VAL A 28 0.09 10.04 7.56
CA VAL A 28 0.48 8.95 8.46
C VAL A 28 -0.75 8.51 9.24
N ALA A 29 -1.07 7.22 9.18
CA ALA A 29 -2.18 6.61 9.90
C ALA A 29 -1.73 5.35 10.63
N ILE A 30 -2.34 5.09 11.79
CA ILE A 30 -2.20 3.81 12.47
C ILE A 30 -3.02 2.78 11.67
N PHE A 31 -2.47 1.59 11.42
CA PHE A 31 -3.09 0.56 10.58
C PHE A 31 -4.56 0.25 10.96
N ARG A 32 -4.85 0.17 12.27
CA ARG A 32 -6.21 -0.09 12.78
C ARG A 32 -7.20 1.03 12.42
N ASP A 33 -6.72 2.26 12.29
CA ASP A 33 -7.52 3.48 12.05
C ASP A 33 -7.66 3.82 10.57
N VAL A 34 -7.14 2.98 9.65
CA VAL A 34 -7.31 3.16 8.21
C VAL A 34 -8.79 3.13 7.85
N SER A 35 -9.23 4.16 7.11
CA SER A 35 -10.62 4.34 6.72
C SER A 35 -11.03 3.47 5.54
N ALA A 36 -12.33 3.17 5.44
CA ALA A 36 -12.88 2.49 4.25
C ALA A 36 -12.65 3.31 2.96
N LYS A 37 -12.63 4.64 3.05
CA LYS A 37 -12.34 5.52 1.92
C LYS A 37 -10.91 5.32 1.39
N PHE A 38 -9.94 5.14 2.29
CA PHE A 38 -8.57 4.83 1.90
C PHE A 38 -8.50 3.49 1.15
N ALA A 39 -9.05 2.42 1.73
CA ALA A 39 -9.10 1.10 1.08
C ALA A 39 -9.76 1.14 -0.30
N GLN A 40 -10.85 1.90 -0.45
CA GLN A 40 -11.52 2.10 -1.74
C GLN A 40 -10.65 2.87 -2.75
N THR A 41 -9.86 3.83 -2.29
CA THR A 41 -8.97 4.64 -3.13
C THR A 41 -7.78 3.82 -3.63
N GLU A 42 -7.22 2.95 -2.79
CA GLU A 42 -6.17 2.01 -3.19
C GLU A 42 -6.70 1.01 -4.23
N GLY A 43 -7.97 0.61 -4.11
CA GLY A 43 -8.69 -0.04 -5.20
C GLY A 43 -8.38 -1.53 -5.35
N GLU A 44 -7.67 -2.14 -4.41
CA GLU A 44 -7.37 -3.57 -4.39
C GLU A 44 -8.63 -4.43 -4.17
N GLY A 45 -8.65 -5.60 -4.83
CA GLY A 45 -9.72 -6.60 -4.66
C GLY A 45 -11.12 -6.07 -4.94
N ASP A 46 -12.05 -6.33 -4.02
CA ASP A 46 -13.43 -5.86 -4.06
C ASP A 46 -13.63 -4.44 -3.48
N LYS A 47 -12.52 -3.73 -3.18
CA LYS A 47 -12.51 -2.40 -2.56
C LYS A 47 -13.15 -2.34 -1.17
N ASN A 48 -13.28 -3.49 -0.50
CA ASN A 48 -13.78 -3.60 0.86
C ASN A 48 -12.64 -3.46 1.89
N LEU A 49 -12.87 -2.70 2.97
CA LEU A 49 -11.93 -2.52 4.07
C LEU A 49 -11.51 -3.85 4.73
N VAL A 50 -12.41 -4.83 4.82
CA VAL A 50 -12.11 -6.15 5.41
C VAL A 50 -11.12 -6.92 4.52
N CYS A 51 -11.40 -7.00 3.23
CA CYS A 51 -10.53 -7.66 2.25
C CYS A 51 -9.15 -6.98 2.21
N TRP A 52 -9.15 -5.65 2.15
CA TRP A 52 -7.94 -4.84 2.22
C TRP A 52 -7.09 -5.15 3.48
N ARG A 53 -7.72 -5.17 4.67
CA ARG A 53 -7.02 -5.49 5.93
C ARG A 53 -6.42 -6.89 5.91
N ASN A 54 -7.17 -7.89 5.45
CA ASN A 54 -6.70 -9.28 5.42
C ASN A 54 -5.48 -9.45 4.52
N THR A 55 -5.52 -8.87 3.31
CA THR A 55 -4.38 -8.89 2.38
C THR A 55 -3.17 -8.19 2.97
N ARG A 56 -3.37 -7.02 3.60
CA ARG A 56 -2.28 -6.23 4.17
C ARG A 56 -1.65 -6.87 5.41
N ILE A 57 -2.44 -7.53 6.27
CA ILE A 57 -1.94 -8.31 7.40
C ILE A 57 -1.08 -9.47 6.91
N ARG A 58 -1.57 -10.24 5.92
CA ARG A 58 -0.84 -11.38 5.36
C ARG A 58 0.51 -10.93 4.80
N PHE A 59 0.51 -9.92 3.93
CA PHE A 59 1.73 -9.38 3.32
C PHE A 59 2.72 -8.90 4.39
N SER A 60 2.28 -8.03 5.30
CA SER A 60 3.15 -7.44 6.33
C SER A 60 3.69 -8.50 7.30
N SER A 61 2.90 -9.54 7.60
CA SER A 61 3.34 -10.64 8.47
C SER A 61 4.46 -11.47 7.83
N GLU A 62 4.40 -11.72 6.51
CA GLU A 62 5.47 -12.44 5.82
C GLU A 62 6.74 -11.56 5.70
N ASP A 63 6.58 -10.29 5.34
CA ASP A 63 7.70 -9.36 5.24
C ASP A 63 8.41 -9.16 6.58
N MET A 64 7.66 -8.98 7.67
CA MET A 64 8.25 -8.75 9.00
C MET A 64 9.03 -9.95 9.52
N LYS A 65 8.63 -11.19 9.17
CA LYS A 65 9.40 -12.39 9.53
C LYS A 65 10.83 -12.32 8.97
N THR A 66 11.03 -11.74 7.78
CA THR A 66 12.35 -11.64 7.14
C THR A 66 13.33 -10.79 7.94
N VAL A 67 12.83 -9.89 8.79
CA VAL A 67 13.61 -9.01 9.66
C VAL A 67 13.47 -9.37 11.15
N GLY A 68 12.93 -10.55 11.46
CA GLY A 68 12.78 -11.03 12.84
C GLY A 68 11.71 -10.30 13.67
N LEU A 69 10.75 -9.66 13.03
CA LEU A 69 9.65 -8.95 13.67
C LEU A 69 8.31 -9.67 13.44
N VAL A 70 7.30 -9.31 14.23
CA VAL A 70 5.93 -9.83 14.13
C VAL A 70 4.99 -8.65 13.93
N PHE A 71 4.09 -8.77 12.96
CA PHE A 71 2.99 -7.82 12.76
C PHE A 71 1.92 -8.09 13.82
N ILE A 72 1.62 -7.08 14.64
CA ILE A 72 0.67 -7.14 15.76
C ILE A 72 -0.52 -6.20 15.56
#